data_AF-D7BA20-F1
#
_entry.id   AF-D7BA20-F1
#
_cell.length_a   1.000
_cell.length_b   1.000
_cell.length_c   1.000
_cell.angle_alpha   90.00
_cell.angle_beta   90.00
_cell.angle_gamma   90.00
#
_symmetry.space_group_name_H-M   'P 1'
#
loop_
_entity.id
_entity.type
_entity.pdbx_description
1 polymer ?
#
loop_
_entity_poly.entity_id
_entity_poly.type
_entity_poly.pdbx_seq_one_letter_code
_entity_poly.pdbx_strand_id
1 'polypeptide(L)'
;MKEWRDEGESVHRTDTLDGQGRTEPVKRVPVLVVRTSGWTLWTLAALAYVGYVVMVALDAPTLPVAVGLALLPALRLLPDGMLIGVGLGVGWFVGGLGLHPFTLLGLVLASQLLALAADRGERWGWLIGMTVGYGAGIGVSR
;
A
#
# COMPACT_ATOMS: atom_id res chain seq x y z
N MET A 1 -3.61 -26.07 61.84
CA MET A 1 -2.49 -25.65 60.98
C MET A 1 -2.90 -25.91 59.54
N LYS A 2 -2.89 -24.87 58.70
CA LYS A 2 -3.29 -24.93 57.28
C LYS A 2 -2.04 -25.23 56.46
N GLU A 3 -2.07 -26.31 55.69
CA GLU A 3 -1.00 -26.75 54.80
C GLU A 3 -1.33 -26.27 53.38
N TRP A 4 -0.40 -25.50 52.80
CA TRP A 4 -0.55 -24.86 51.50
C TRP A 4 -0.17 -25.84 50.39
N ARG A 5 -1.05 -25.95 49.42
CA ARG A 5 -0.81 -26.53 48.10
C ARG A 5 -0.12 -25.47 47.23
N ASP A 6 0.91 -25.85 46.48
CA ASP A 6 0.99 -25.66 45.02
C ASP A 6 2.43 -25.91 44.50
N GLU A 7 2.50 -26.88 43.58
CA GLU A 7 3.19 -26.82 42.29
C GLU A 7 4.61 -26.23 42.24
N GLY A 8 5.60 -27.14 42.24
CA GLY A 8 6.99 -26.87 41.94
C GLY A 8 7.52 -27.83 40.89
N GLU A 9 7.46 -27.39 39.64
CA GLU A 9 8.27 -27.83 38.51
C GLU A 9 9.73 -28.07 38.93
N SER A 10 10.27 -29.27 38.69
CA SER A 10 11.70 -29.53 38.74
C SER A 10 12.15 -30.22 37.47
N VAL A 11 12.42 -29.38 36.47
CA VAL A 11 13.27 -29.68 35.33
C VAL A 11 14.63 -30.14 35.84
N HIS A 12 14.99 -31.38 35.53
CA HIS A 12 16.34 -31.88 35.71
C HIS A 12 17.28 -31.21 34.68
N ARG A 13 18.12 -30.35 35.25
CA ARG A 13 19.44 -29.89 34.81
C ARG A 13 20.26 -30.92 34.01
N THR A 14 20.84 -30.45 32.91
CA THR A 14 22.23 -30.69 32.45
C THR A 14 22.58 -29.49 31.56
N ASP A 15 23.19 -28.43 32.09
CA ASP A 15 24.65 -28.23 32.24
C ASP A 15 25.43 -28.51 30.95
N THR A 16 25.49 -27.51 30.07
CA THR A 16 26.71 -27.19 29.31
C THR A 16 27.02 -25.72 29.55
N LEU A 17 27.88 -25.48 30.53
CA LEU A 17 28.60 -24.23 30.71
C LEU A 17 29.81 -24.27 29.79
N ASP A 18 29.84 -23.40 28.78
CA ASP A 18 31.09 -22.81 28.32
C ASP A 18 30.92 -21.30 28.32
N GLY A 19 31.67 -20.67 29.21
CA GLY A 19 31.59 -19.26 29.51
C GLY A 19 32.23 -18.41 28.43
N GLN A 20 31.51 -17.40 27.97
CA GLN A 20 32.13 -16.14 27.58
C GLN A 20 31.13 -15.02 27.82
N GLY A 21 31.39 -14.24 28.87
CA GLY A 21 30.62 -13.06 29.21
C GLY A 21 30.60 -12.07 28.05
N ARG A 22 29.42 -11.92 27.45
CA ARG A 22 28.94 -10.64 26.93
C ARG A 22 27.44 -10.63 27.11
N THR A 23 26.98 -9.93 28.13
CA THR A 23 25.66 -9.33 28.13
C THR A 23 25.61 -8.37 26.94
N GLU A 24 25.31 -8.88 25.75
CA GLU A 24 24.77 -8.01 24.72
C GLU A 24 23.40 -7.56 25.23
N PRO A 25 23.19 -6.27 25.54
CA PRO A 25 21.83 -5.81 25.65
C PRO A 25 21.27 -6.03 24.26
N VAL A 26 20.39 -7.02 24.10
CA VAL A 26 19.52 -7.11 22.93
C VAL A 26 18.88 -5.74 22.85
N LYS A 27 19.44 -4.89 21.99
CA LYS A 27 19.01 -3.53 21.75
C LYS A 27 17.64 -3.73 21.16
N ARG A 28 16.62 -3.71 22.02
CA ARG A 28 15.23 -3.61 21.62
C ARG A 28 15.19 -2.31 20.86
N VAL A 29 15.36 -2.40 19.55
CA VAL A 29 15.08 -1.32 18.65
C VAL A 29 13.61 -1.03 18.95
N PRO A 30 13.29 0.12 19.55
CA PRO A 30 11.90 0.50 19.63
C PRO A 30 11.51 0.67 18.17
N VAL A 31 10.85 -0.34 17.61
CA VAL A 31 10.05 -0.13 16.42
C VAL A 31 9.04 0.89 16.91
N LEU A 32 9.34 2.16 16.61
CA LEU A 32 8.43 3.26 16.83
C LEU A 32 7.28 2.93 15.88
N VAL A 33 6.35 2.11 16.36
CA VAL A 33 5.04 1.93 15.75
C VAL A 33 4.40 3.28 15.97
N VAL A 34 4.72 4.23 15.09
CA VAL A 34 3.97 5.46 14.95
C VAL A 34 2.58 4.96 14.66
N ARG A 35 1.74 4.99 15.68
CA ARG A 35 0.31 4.74 15.58
C ARG A 35 -0.22 5.90 14.76
N THR A 36 0.03 5.88 13.45
CA THR A 36 -0.55 6.82 12.50
C THR A 36 -2.04 6.69 12.69
N SER A 37 -2.66 7.73 13.24
CA SER A 37 -4.10 7.76 13.37
C SER A 37 -4.69 7.57 11.98
N GLY A 38 -5.71 6.73 11.83
CA GLY A 38 -6.34 6.53 10.51
C GLY A 38 -6.71 7.86 9.84
N TRP A 39 -7.06 8.87 10.66
CA TRP A 39 -7.30 10.25 10.23
C TRP A 39 -6.13 10.90 9.46
N THR A 40 -4.89 10.67 9.88
CA THR A 40 -3.70 11.20 9.20
C THR A 40 -3.56 10.60 7.80
N LEU A 41 -3.81 9.28 7.66
CA LEU A 41 -3.76 8.60 6.37
C LEU A 41 -4.87 9.09 5.44
N TRP A 42 -6.09 9.27 5.95
CA TRP A 42 -7.19 9.87 5.18
C TRP A 42 -6.87 11.29 4.72
N THR A 43 -6.25 12.10 5.58
CA THR A 43 -5.83 13.48 5.23
C THR A 43 -4.77 13.48 4.14
N LEU A 44 -3.76 12.61 4.24
CA LEU A 44 -2.72 12.47 3.22
C LEU A 44 -3.30 11.94 1.89
N ALA A 45 -4.20 10.97 1.95
CA ALA A 45 -4.90 10.46 0.78
C ALA A 45 -5.71 11.57 0.10
N ALA A 46 -6.42 12.39 0.86
CA ALA A 46 -7.17 13.53 0.33
C ALA A 46 -6.24 14.55 -0.34
N LEU A 47 -5.12 14.92 0.30
CA LEU A 47 -4.14 15.85 -0.29
C LEU A 47 -3.53 15.31 -1.58
N ALA A 48 -3.11 14.05 -1.59
CA ALA A 48 -2.57 13.40 -2.78
C ALA A 48 -3.61 13.31 -3.90
N TYR A 49 -4.85 12.99 -3.55
CA TYR A 49 -5.96 12.95 -4.50
C TYR A 49 -6.25 14.33 -5.11
N VAL A 50 -6.27 15.40 -4.30
CA VAL A 50 -6.44 16.77 -4.81
C VAL A 50 -5.29 17.14 -5.75
N GLY A 51 -4.04 16.85 -5.37
CA GLY A 51 -2.88 17.08 -6.24
C GLY A 51 -2.99 16.33 -7.57
N TYR A 52 -3.43 15.06 -7.53
CA TYR A 52 -3.69 14.26 -8.72
C TYR A 52 -4.79 14.88 -9.60
N VAL A 53 -5.92 15.31 -9.02
CA VAL A 53 -7.03 15.92 -9.78
C VAL A 53 -6.57 17.20 -10.49
N VAL A 54 -5.73 18.02 -9.85
CA VAL A 54 -5.15 19.20 -10.49
C VAL A 54 -4.28 18.81 -11.69
N MET A 55 -3.41 17.80 -11.54
CA MET A 55 -2.61 17.32 -12.67
C MET A 55 -3.49 16.79 -13.81
N VAL A 56 -4.52 16.00 -13.49
CA VAL A 56 -5.50 15.51 -14.47
C VAL A 56 -6.21 16.65 -15.19
N ALA A 57 -6.63 17.69 -14.48
CA ALA A 57 -7.30 18.83 -15.08
C ALA A 57 -6.41 19.60 -16.08
N LEU A 58 -5.09 19.58 -15.87
CA LEU A 58 -4.12 20.21 -16.75
C LEU A 58 -3.70 19.31 -17.92
N ASP A 59 -3.72 18.00 -17.74
CA ASP A 59 -3.19 17.00 -18.68
C ASP A 59 -4.28 16.35 -19.56
N ALA A 60 -5.55 16.38 -19.12
CA ALA A 60 -6.64 15.74 -19.84
C ALA A 60 -7.10 16.56 -21.06
N PRO A 61 -7.31 15.91 -22.23
CA PRO A 61 -7.73 16.60 -23.45
C PRO A 61 -9.19 17.08 -23.41
N THR A 62 -10.03 16.46 -22.58
CA THR A 62 -11.46 16.81 -22.47
C THR A 62 -11.98 16.59 -21.05
N LEU A 63 -13.04 17.32 -20.67
CA LEU A 63 -13.70 17.18 -19.36
C LEU A 63 -14.18 15.75 -19.05
N PRO A 64 -14.81 14.99 -19.97
CA PRO A 64 -15.19 13.61 -19.69
C PRO A 64 -14.00 12.70 -19.38
N VAL A 65 -12.87 12.89 -20.07
CA VAL A 65 -11.62 12.16 -19.77
C VAL A 65 -11.09 12.54 -18.41
N ALA A 66 -11.09 13.83 -18.05
CA ALA A 66 -10.67 14.29 -16.73
C ALA A 66 -11.52 13.66 -15.60
N VAL A 67 -12.84 13.61 -15.77
CA VAL A 67 -13.76 12.98 -14.81
C VAL A 67 -13.48 11.47 -14.71
N GLY A 68 -13.28 10.79 -15.84
CA GLY A 68 -12.93 9.38 -15.86
C GLY A 68 -11.62 9.09 -15.11
N LEU A 69 -10.60 9.92 -15.34
CA LEU A 69 -9.30 9.82 -14.67
C LEU A 69 -9.41 10.08 -13.16
N ALA A 70 -10.18 11.08 -12.74
CA ALA A 70 -10.40 11.38 -11.32
C ALA A 70 -10.99 10.19 -10.55
N LEU A 71 -11.78 9.34 -11.19
CA LEU A 71 -12.39 8.16 -10.55
C LEU A 71 -11.43 6.96 -10.42
N LEU A 72 -10.30 6.94 -11.12
CA LEU A 72 -9.39 5.79 -11.15
C LEU A 72 -8.84 5.39 -9.77
N PRO A 73 -8.41 6.32 -8.89
CA PRO A 73 -7.96 5.96 -7.54
C PRO A 73 -9.02 5.19 -6.74
N ALA A 74 -10.31 5.52 -6.90
CA ALA A 74 -11.39 4.85 -6.20
C ALA A 74 -11.57 3.39 -6.62
N LEU A 75 -11.19 3.03 -7.86
CA LEU A 75 -11.23 1.64 -8.34
C LEU A 75 -10.30 0.71 -7.53
N ARG A 76 -9.33 1.29 -6.81
CA ARG A 76 -8.46 0.55 -5.91
C ARG A 76 -9.19 -0.10 -4.74
N LEU A 77 -10.36 0.43 -4.39
CA LEU A 77 -11.20 -0.06 -3.29
C LEU A 77 -12.03 -1.29 -3.68
N LEU A 78 -11.97 -1.74 -4.94
CA LEU A 78 -12.69 -2.92 -5.43
C LEU A 78 -12.16 -4.25 -4.81
N PRO A 79 -12.96 -5.33 -4.89
CA PRO A 79 -12.57 -6.66 -4.38
C PRO A 79 -11.33 -7.22 -5.09
N ASP A 80 -10.54 -8.03 -4.37
CA ASP A 80 -9.24 -8.53 -4.87
C ASP A 80 -9.32 -9.30 -6.18
N GLY A 81 -10.38 -10.09 -6.37
CA GLY A 81 -10.60 -10.88 -7.58
C GLY A 81 -10.74 -10.04 -8.85
N MET A 82 -11.06 -8.75 -8.74
CA MET A 82 -11.22 -7.84 -9.88
C MET A 82 -10.00 -6.95 -10.11
N LEU A 83 -9.05 -6.88 -9.16
CA LEU A 83 -7.98 -5.88 -9.18
C LEU A 83 -7.02 -6.03 -10.36
N ILE A 84 -6.75 -7.25 -10.81
CA ILE A 84 -5.88 -7.48 -11.98
C ILE A 84 -6.55 -6.95 -13.25
N GLY A 85 -7.83 -7.31 -13.47
CA GLY A 85 -8.59 -6.85 -14.64
C GLY A 85 -8.83 -5.35 -14.64
N VAL A 86 -9.17 -4.79 -13.47
CA VAL A 86 -9.33 -3.34 -13.27
C VAL A 86 -8.01 -2.62 -13.49
N GLY A 87 -6.91 -3.13 -12.91
CA GLY A 87 -5.57 -2.60 -13.13
C GLY A 87 -5.22 -2.60 -14.62
N LEU A 88 -5.49 -3.69 -15.32
CA LEU A 88 -5.25 -3.80 -16.77
C LEU A 88 -6.05 -2.77 -17.57
N GLY A 89 -7.35 -2.62 -17.30
CA GLY A 89 -8.18 -1.60 -17.95
C GLY A 89 -7.69 -0.17 -17.68
N VAL A 90 -7.37 0.14 -16.42
CA VAL A 90 -6.81 1.44 -16.01
C VAL A 90 -5.50 1.71 -16.75
N GLY A 91 -4.59 0.74 -16.73
CA GLY A 91 -3.29 0.83 -17.41
C GLY A 91 -3.46 1.06 -18.90
N TRP A 92 -4.29 0.27 -19.56
CA TRP A 92 -4.55 0.40 -21.00
C TRP A 92 -5.14 1.76 -21.36
N PHE A 93 -6.13 2.24 -20.61
CA PHE A 93 -6.74 3.55 -20.82
C PHE A 93 -5.73 4.68 -20.68
N VAL A 94 -4.95 4.65 -19.60
CA VAL A 94 -3.94 5.66 -19.29
C VAL A 94 -2.77 5.63 -20.28
N GLY A 95 -2.33 4.46 -20.72
CA GLY A 95 -1.31 4.29 -21.75
C GLY A 95 -1.79 4.73 -23.12
N GLY A 96 -3.05 4.45 -23.46
CA GLY A 96 -3.71 4.90 -24.68
C GLY A 96 -3.79 6.43 -24.77
N LEU A 97 -4.02 7.10 -23.65
CA LEU A 97 -4.07 8.57 -23.56
C LEU A 97 -2.70 9.25 -23.61
N GLY A 98 -1.61 8.52 -23.38
CA GLY A 98 -0.26 9.10 -23.37
C GLY A 98 -0.06 10.15 -22.27
N LEU A 99 -0.66 9.97 -21.09
CA LEU A 99 -0.57 10.92 -19.98
C LEU A 99 0.87 11.20 -19.56
N HIS A 100 1.08 12.40 -19.02
CA HIS A 100 2.38 12.82 -18.53
C HIS A 100 2.87 11.88 -17.39
N PRO A 101 4.17 11.53 -17.34
CA PRO A 101 4.72 10.64 -16.30
C PRO A 101 4.41 11.07 -14.86
N PHE A 102 4.34 12.38 -14.61
CA PHE A 102 3.96 12.92 -13.30
C PHE A 102 2.50 12.65 -12.94
N THR A 103 1.59 12.68 -13.90
CA THR A 103 0.17 12.31 -13.71
C THR A 103 0.03 10.83 -13.36
N LEU A 104 0.87 9.96 -13.95
CA LEU A 104 0.95 8.53 -13.60
C LEU A 104 1.43 8.33 -12.17
N LEU A 105 2.49 9.04 -11.78
CA LEU A 105 3.02 8.99 -10.42
C LEU A 105 1.95 9.46 -9.41
N GLY A 106 1.25 10.56 -9.72
CA GLY A 106 0.14 11.07 -8.92
C GLY A 106 -0.99 10.06 -8.77
N LEU A 107 -1.36 9.39 -9.85
CA LEU A 107 -2.38 8.33 -9.84
C LEU A 107 -1.98 7.17 -8.92
N VAL A 108 -0.75 6.66 -9.07
CA VAL A 108 -0.24 5.55 -8.23
C VAL A 108 -0.20 5.98 -6.77
N LEU A 109 0.30 7.18 -6.47
CA LEU A 109 0.41 7.69 -5.11
C LEU A 109 -0.97 7.87 -4.45
N ALA A 110 -1.91 8.52 -5.14
CA ALA A 110 -3.27 8.72 -4.64
C ALA A 110 -3.98 7.37 -4.41
N SER A 111 -3.81 6.41 -5.33
CA SER A 111 -4.40 5.07 -5.21
C SER A 111 -3.85 4.31 -4.00
N GLN A 112 -2.54 4.36 -3.77
CA GLN A 112 -1.90 3.64 -2.66
C GLN A 112 -2.24 4.26 -1.31
N LEU A 113 -2.23 5.59 -1.21
CA LEU A 113 -2.66 6.28 0.02
C LEU A 113 -4.13 6.01 0.32
N LEU A 114 -5.00 5.94 -0.69
CA LEU A 114 -6.39 5.58 -0.50
C LEU A 114 -6.58 4.12 -0.05
N ALA A 115 -5.81 3.19 -0.62
CA ALA A 115 -5.82 1.79 -0.17
C ALA A 115 -5.37 1.67 1.30
N LEU A 116 -4.27 2.34 1.66
CA LEU A 116 -3.74 2.38 3.02
C LEU A 116 -4.73 3.01 4.00
N ALA A 117 -5.39 4.11 3.62
CA ALA A 117 -6.41 4.75 4.44
C ALA A 117 -7.64 3.86 4.66
N ALA A 118 -7.95 2.99 3.70
CA ALA A 118 -9.01 1.99 3.78
C ALA A 118 -8.59 0.67 4.46
N ASP A 119 -7.40 0.61 5.06
CA ASP A 119 -6.83 -0.60 5.68
C ASP A 119 -6.72 -1.80 4.70
N ARG A 120 -6.63 -1.49 3.40
CA ARG A 120 -6.40 -2.47 2.33
C ARG A 120 -4.88 -2.58 2.14
N GLY A 121 -4.30 -3.69 2.57
CA GLY A 121 -2.86 -3.97 2.42
C GLY A 121 -2.36 -4.03 0.97
N GLU A 122 -1.09 -4.38 0.78
CA GLU A 122 -0.46 -4.46 -0.54
C GLU A 122 -1.18 -5.44 -1.48
N ARG A 123 -1.80 -4.90 -2.53
CA ARG A 123 -2.52 -5.68 -3.54
C ARG A 123 -1.80 -5.58 -4.88
N TRP A 124 -0.76 -6.40 -5.03
CA TRP A 124 0.12 -6.44 -6.20
C TRP A 124 -0.60 -6.67 -7.53
N GLY A 125 -1.71 -7.40 -7.53
CA GLY A 125 -2.48 -7.68 -8.74
C GLY A 125 -2.92 -6.42 -9.51
N TRP A 126 -3.25 -5.34 -8.79
CA TRP A 126 -3.61 -4.08 -9.44
C TRP A 126 -2.42 -3.40 -10.12
N LEU A 127 -1.26 -3.36 -9.46
CA LEU A 127 -0.03 -2.79 -10.03
C LEU A 127 0.42 -3.58 -11.26
N ILE A 128 0.43 -4.91 -11.16
CA ILE A 128 0.78 -5.81 -12.27
C ILE A 128 -0.17 -5.56 -13.44
N GLY A 129 -1.48 -5.56 -13.19
CA GLY A 129 -2.48 -5.23 -14.20
C GLY A 129 -2.20 -3.87 -14.84
N MET A 130 -1.97 -2.83 -14.04
CA MET A 130 -1.72 -1.47 -14.52
C MET A 130 -0.47 -1.37 -15.38
N THR A 131 0.64 -2.00 -14.99
CA THR A 131 1.88 -1.99 -15.77
C THR A 131 1.71 -2.72 -17.10
N VAL A 132 1.08 -3.90 -17.09
CA VAL A 132 0.82 -4.70 -18.31
C VAL A 132 -0.14 -3.95 -19.23
N GLY A 133 -1.23 -3.42 -18.68
CA GLY A 133 -2.21 -2.63 -19.42
C GLY A 133 -1.57 -1.39 -20.04
N TYR A 134 -0.74 -0.66 -19.29
CA TYR A 134 -0.07 0.55 -19.78
C TYR A 134 0.83 0.27 -20.98
N GLY A 135 1.62 -0.82 -20.92
CA GLY A 135 2.43 -1.26 -22.06
C GLY A 135 1.58 -1.59 -23.29
N ALA A 136 0.47 -2.31 -23.09
CA ALA A 136 -0.47 -2.62 -24.17
C ALA A 136 -1.15 -1.36 -24.75
N GLY A 137 -1.49 -0.40 -23.89
CA GLY A 137 -2.09 0.88 -24.28
C GLY A 137 -1.15 1.68 -25.18
N ILE A 138 0.11 1.87 -24.77
CA ILE A 138 1.13 2.57 -25.58
C ILE A 138 1.31 1.91 -26.95
N GLY A 139 1.29 0.58 -26.99
CA GLY A 139 1.46 -0.19 -28.23
C GLY A 139 0.34 0.05 -29.26
N VAL A 140 -0.86 0.47 -28.82
CA VAL A 140 -1.99 0.80 -29.69
C VAL A 140 -1.97 2.26 -30.13
N SER A 141 -1.40 3.17 -29.32
CA SER A 141 -1.33 4.60 -29.63
C SER A 141 -0.14 5.01 -30.53
N ARG A 142 0.78 4.09 -30.84
CA ARG A 142 1.90 4.31 -31.77
C ARG A 142 1.61 3.73 -33.15
#